data_AF-A0A1G5HNK5-F1
#
_entry.id   AF-A0A1G5HNK5-F1
#
_cell.length_a   1.000
_cell.length_b   1.000
_cell.length_c   1.000
_cell.angle_alpha   90.00
_cell.angle_beta   90.00
_cell.angle_gamma   90.00
#
_symmetry.space_group_name_H-M   'P 1'
#
loop_
_entity.id
_entity.type
_entity.pdbx_description
1 polymer ?
#
loop_
_entity_poly.entity_id
_entity_poly.type
_entity_poly.pdbx_seq_one_letter_code
_entity_poly.pdbx_strand_id
1 'polypeptide(L)'
;MAATTQTSGALDLIVYGVAASVAALAVAAFRIAEILGPDGPAVTVGGDAASTSLGLASGAAIDAVVVRAPDLGAGGRVWMIGAVVLATVAAIIVSAALMRVAFAVRRGRVFTGGATRALTVIAGTLTVAVFAWPIVDGMGRQHALQSLGIRFETLSMLDLLPLLPLLLAAVAAAVLAGAFAQGERLQRDTEGLV
;
A
#
# COMPACT_ATOMS: atom_id res chain seq x y z
N MET A 1 36.43 17.05 7.94
CA MET A 1 35.58 16.48 6.86
C MET A 1 34.38 15.65 7.39
N ALA A 2 33.85 15.91 8.59
CA ALA A 2 32.72 15.13 9.15
C ALA A 2 31.33 15.81 9.04
N ALA A 3 31.30 17.11 8.71
CA ALA A 3 30.06 17.91 8.70
C ALA A 3 29.23 17.76 7.41
N THR A 4 29.85 17.39 6.29
CA THR A 4 29.19 17.27 4.97
C THR A 4 28.33 16.02 4.85
N THR A 5 28.66 14.95 5.57
CA THR A 5 27.95 13.66 5.49
C THR A 5 26.62 13.68 6.23
N GLN A 6 26.51 14.44 7.34
CA GLN A 6 25.29 14.50 8.14
C GLN A 6 24.17 15.29 7.47
N THR A 7 24.48 16.37 6.75
CA THR A 7 23.47 17.20 6.06
C THR A 7 22.93 16.53 4.80
N SER A 8 23.75 15.77 4.05
CA SER A 8 23.31 14.99 2.89
C SER A 8 22.20 14.02 3.27
N GLY A 9 22.40 13.19 4.30
CA GLY A 9 21.40 12.19 4.71
C GLY A 9 20.06 12.78 5.20
N ALA A 10 20.03 14.05 5.60
CA ALA A 10 18.79 14.77 5.97
C ALA A 10 17.93 15.05 4.75
N LEU A 11 18.58 15.67 3.77
CA LEU A 11 17.99 16.11 2.53
C LEU A 11 17.58 14.89 1.74
N ASP A 12 18.44 13.87 1.68
CA ASP A 12 18.16 12.61 0.99
C ASP A 12 16.86 11.98 1.49
N LEU A 13 16.66 11.89 2.82
CA LEU A 13 15.46 11.23 3.36
C LEU A 13 14.17 12.07 3.21
N ILE A 14 14.26 13.39 3.36
CA ILE A 14 13.13 14.28 3.07
C ILE A 14 12.78 14.20 1.58
N VAL A 15 13.78 14.26 0.71
CA VAL A 15 13.63 14.16 -0.74
C VAL A 15 13.01 12.82 -1.11
N TYR A 16 13.50 11.71 -0.58
CA TYR A 16 12.93 10.38 -0.86
C TYR A 16 11.49 10.24 -0.37
N GLY A 17 11.18 10.68 0.84
CA GLY A 17 9.81 10.56 1.34
C GLY A 17 8.83 11.51 0.63
N VAL A 18 9.28 12.73 0.25
CA VAL A 18 8.47 13.66 -0.53
C VAL A 18 8.27 13.10 -1.93
N ALA A 19 9.34 12.64 -2.58
CA ALA A 19 9.28 12.00 -3.89
C ALA A 19 8.35 10.78 -3.89
N ALA A 20 8.42 9.92 -2.86
CA ALA A 20 7.52 8.79 -2.71
C ALA A 20 6.05 9.22 -2.57
N SER A 21 5.79 10.29 -1.80
CA SER A 21 4.43 10.83 -1.62
C SER A 21 3.88 11.46 -2.91
N VAL A 22 4.72 12.22 -3.63
CA VAL A 22 4.37 12.82 -4.93
C VAL A 22 4.14 11.73 -5.98
N ALA A 23 4.99 10.71 -6.02
CA ALA A 23 4.82 9.57 -6.91
C ALA A 23 3.51 8.83 -6.62
N ALA A 24 3.18 8.59 -5.35
CA ALA A 24 1.92 7.97 -4.96
C ALA A 24 0.71 8.79 -5.44
N LEU A 25 0.75 10.12 -5.26
CA LEU A 25 -0.30 11.03 -5.73
C LEU A 25 -0.41 11.05 -7.26
N ALA A 26 0.72 11.06 -7.97
CA ALA A 26 0.73 11.04 -9.43
C ALA A 26 0.12 9.73 -9.97
N VAL A 27 0.55 8.59 -9.42
CA VAL A 27 -0.02 7.27 -9.75
C VAL A 27 -1.52 7.24 -9.46
N ALA A 28 -1.95 7.76 -8.32
CA ALA A 28 -3.36 7.85 -7.97
C ALA A 28 -4.16 8.67 -8.97
N ALA A 29 -3.66 9.85 -9.35
CA ALA A 29 -4.29 10.71 -10.33
C ALA A 29 -4.42 10.04 -11.70
N PHE A 30 -3.37 9.37 -12.18
CA PHE A 30 -3.42 8.61 -13.42
C PHE A 30 -4.45 7.47 -13.37
N ARG A 31 -4.49 6.72 -12.26
CA ARG A 31 -5.46 5.64 -12.07
C ARG A 31 -6.90 6.14 -11.99
N ILE A 32 -7.14 7.24 -11.28
CA ILE A 32 -8.48 7.83 -11.19
C ILE A 32 -8.92 8.38 -12.55
N ALA A 33 -8.01 9.02 -13.30
CA ALA A 33 -8.29 9.49 -14.65
C ALA A 33 -8.60 8.32 -15.60
N GLU A 34 -7.91 7.19 -15.47
CA GLU A 34 -8.21 5.95 -16.21
C GLU A 34 -9.60 5.41 -15.87
N ILE A 35 -9.97 5.34 -14.59
CA ILE A 35 -11.30 4.89 -14.14
C ILE A 35 -12.43 5.79 -14.65
N LEU A 36 -12.18 7.11 -14.69
CA LEU A 36 -13.15 8.10 -15.17
C LEU A 36 -13.14 8.30 -16.69
N GLY A 37 -12.17 7.69 -17.38
CA GLY A 37 -12.00 7.81 -18.82
C GLY A 37 -13.16 7.19 -19.61
N PRO A 38 -13.34 7.61 -20.89
CA PRO A 38 -14.42 7.11 -21.73
C PRO A 38 -14.33 5.61 -22.01
N ASP A 39 -13.12 5.06 -22.01
CA ASP A 39 -12.88 3.62 -22.21
C ASP A 39 -13.17 2.79 -20.95
N GLY A 40 -13.35 3.43 -19.80
CA GLY A 40 -13.48 2.79 -18.49
C GLY A 40 -12.18 2.15 -17.98
N PRO A 41 -12.19 1.60 -16.75
CA PRO A 41 -11.00 1.04 -16.14
C PRO A 41 -10.55 -0.26 -16.79
N ALA A 42 -9.22 -0.45 -16.83
CA ALA A 42 -8.61 -1.74 -17.17
C ALA A 42 -8.75 -2.72 -16.00
N VAL A 43 -9.36 -3.88 -16.26
CA VAL A 43 -9.54 -4.96 -15.28
C VAL A 43 -8.94 -6.24 -15.82
N THR A 44 -8.14 -6.90 -14.98
CA THR A 44 -7.55 -8.19 -15.31
C THR A 44 -8.57 -9.30 -15.08
N VAL A 45 -8.82 -10.09 -16.13
CA VAL A 45 -9.64 -11.30 -16.14
C VAL A 45 -8.70 -12.50 -16.04
N GLY A 46 -9.03 -13.45 -15.16
CA GLY A 46 -8.28 -14.69 -15.01
C GLY A 46 -8.27 -15.54 -16.29
N GLY A 47 -7.20 -16.28 -16.47
CA GLY A 47 -6.93 -17.15 -17.61
C GLY A 47 -8.06 -18.11 -17.99
N ASP A 48 -8.72 -18.70 -16.99
CA ASP A 48 -9.80 -19.67 -17.20
C ASP A 48 -11.07 -19.01 -17.76
N ALA A 49 -11.44 -17.84 -17.25
CA ALA A 49 -12.56 -17.05 -17.76
C ALA A 49 -12.27 -16.48 -19.15
N ALA A 50 -11.02 -16.07 -19.40
CA ALA A 50 -10.59 -15.56 -20.70
C ALA A 50 -10.50 -16.67 -21.76
N SER A 51 -9.94 -17.83 -21.44
CA SER A 51 -9.81 -18.96 -22.37
C SER A 51 -11.17 -19.55 -22.76
N THR A 52 -12.11 -19.63 -21.81
CA THR A 52 -13.50 -20.05 -22.06
C THR A 52 -14.22 -19.10 -23.00
N SER A 53 -14.04 -17.78 -22.83
CA SER A 53 -14.66 -16.77 -23.70
C SER A 53 -13.99 -16.63 -25.06
N LEU A 54 -12.69 -16.92 -25.16
CA LEU A 54 -11.90 -16.87 -26.40
C LEU A 54 -11.92 -18.20 -27.19
N GLY A 55 -12.52 -19.26 -26.66
CA GLY A 55 -12.66 -20.55 -27.35
C GLY A 55 -11.33 -21.27 -27.60
N LEU A 56 -10.34 -21.11 -26.70
CA LEU A 56 -9.02 -21.70 -26.87
C LEU A 56 -9.05 -23.22 -26.65
N ALA A 57 -8.41 -23.98 -27.53
CA ALA A 57 -8.28 -25.42 -27.42
C ALA A 57 -7.38 -25.84 -26.25
N SER A 58 -7.62 -27.03 -25.69
CA SER A 58 -6.87 -27.62 -24.58
C SER A 58 -5.38 -27.77 -24.93
N GLY A 59 -4.55 -26.83 -24.49
CA GLY A 59 -3.11 -26.81 -24.74
C GLY A 59 -2.48 -25.42 -24.73
N ALA A 60 -3.28 -24.36 -24.97
CA ALA A 60 -2.87 -22.97 -24.80
C ALA A 60 -3.55 -22.37 -23.57
N ALA A 61 -2.79 -22.18 -22.50
CA ALA A 61 -3.27 -21.49 -21.29
C ALA A 61 -2.91 -20.01 -21.40
N ILE A 62 -3.92 -19.15 -21.38
CA ILE A 62 -3.72 -17.74 -21.07
C ILE A 62 -3.69 -17.63 -19.55
N ASP A 63 -2.72 -16.92 -18.99
CA ASP A 63 -2.63 -16.71 -17.55
C ASP A 63 -3.57 -15.57 -17.10
N ALA A 64 -3.62 -14.49 -17.88
CA ALA A 64 -4.52 -13.36 -17.65
C ALA A 64 -4.77 -12.53 -18.92
N VAL A 65 -5.93 -11.89 -19.02
CA VAL A 65 -6.25 -10.90 -20.07
C VAL A 65 -6.70 -9.60 -19.41
N VAL A 66 -6.22 -8.46 -19.91
CA VAL A 66 -6.70 -7.15 -19.46
C VAL A 66 -7.80 -6.69 -20.40
N VAL A 67 -9.01 -6.48 -19.85
CA VAL A 67 -10.19 -6.00 -20.58
C VAL A 67 -10.62 -4.66 -19.99
N ARG A 68 -11.09 -3.74 -20.83
CA ARG A 68 -11.64 -2.46 -20.37
C ARG A 68 -13.15 -2.56 -20.16
N ALA A 69 -13.64 -1.96 -19.09
CA ALA A 69 -15.07 -1.94 -18.73
C ALA A 69 -15.67 -0.52 -18.90
N PRO A 70 -16.01 -0.09 -20.13
CA PRO A 70 -16.52 1.26 -20.40
C PRO A 70 -17.86 1.53 -19.71
N ASP A 71 -18.72 0.51 -19.63
CA ASP A 71 -20.06 0.60 -19.04
C ASP A 71 -20.08 0.39 -17.52
N LEU A 72 -18.95 0.61 -16.85
CA LEU A 72 -18.88 0.52 -15.39
C LEU A 72 -19.80 1.58 -14.76
N GLY A 73 -20.87 1.12 -14.12
CA GLY A 73 -21.79 1.97 -13.37
C GLY A 73 -21.12 2.73 -12.21
N ALA A 74 -21.78 3.79 -11.75
CA ALA A 74 -21.23 4.69 -10.72
C ALA A 74 -20.78 3.97 -9.45
N GLY A 75 -21.50 2.92 -9.02
CA GLY A 75 -21.14 2.10 -7.85
C GLY A 75 -19.77 1.42 -8.00
N GLY A 76 -19.49 0.81 -9.17
CA GLY A 76 -18.20 0.18 -9.44
C GLY A 76 -17.05 1.18 -9.46
N ARG A 77 -17.28 2.37 -10.05
CA ARG A 77 -16.29 3.46 -10.07
C ARG A 77 -15.93 3.94 -8.66
N VAL A 78 -16.93 4.09 -7.79
CA VAL A 78 -16.71 4.51 -6.39
C VAL A 78 -15.84 3.50 -5.64
N TRP A 79 -16.07 2.20 -5.82
CA TRP A 79 -15.24 1.17 -5.19
C TRP A 79 -13.80 1.18 -5.71
N MET A 80 -13.61 1.30 -7.04
CA MET A 80 -12.26 1.36 -7.62
C MET A 80 -11.50 2.62 -7.22
N ILE A 81 -12.16 3.78 -7.22
CA ILE A 81 -11.56 5.02 -6.73
C ILE A 81 -11.27 4.91 -5.23
N GLY A 82 -12.18 4.32 -4.46
CA GLY A 82 -12.02 4.07 -3.03
C GLY A 82 -10.80 3.21 -2.74
N ALA A 83 -10.55 2.17 -3.54
CA ALA A 83 -9.32 1.39 -3.48
C ALA A 83 -8.13 2.33 -3.70
N VAL A 84 -8.01 2.98 -4.87
CA VAL A 84 -6.88 3.88 -5.19
C VAL A 84 -6.60 4.89 -4.08
N VAL A 85 -7.63 5.54 -3.55
CA VAL A 85 -7.51 6.50 -2.44
C VAL A 85 -6.95 5.84 -1.18
N LEU A 86 -7.43 4.65 -0.81
CA LEU A 86 -6.95 3.90 0.35
C LEU A 86 -5.44 3.63 0.27
N ALA A 87 -4.92 3.09 -0.85
CA ALA A 87 -3.47 2.86 -0.98
C ALA A 87 -2.68 4.15 -0.97
N THR A 88 -3.19 5.20 -1.62
CA THR A 88 -2.51 6.49 -1.70
C THR A 88 -2.36 7.11 -0.32
N VAL A 89 -3.45 7.11 0.46
CA VAL A 89 -3.44 7.59 1.85
C VAL A 89 -2.50 6.75 2.71
N ALA A 90 -2.54 5.42 2.60
CA ALA A 90 -1.63 4.54 3.33
C ALA A 90 -0.16 4.85 3.01
N ALA A 91 0.19 5.02 1.73
CA ALA A 91 1.54 5.35 1.30
C ALA A 91 2.02 6.70 1.85
N ILE A 92 1.17 7.72 1.86
CA ILE A 92 1.48 9.05 2.41
C ILE A 92 1.70 8.96 3.93
N ILE A 93 0.83 8.25 4.66
CA ILE A 93 0.94 8.07 6.11
C ILE A 93 2.26 7.36 6.45
N VAL A 94 2.58 6.26 5.77
CA VAL A 94 3.82 5.50 5.98
C VAL A 94 5.04 6.36 5.68
N SER A 95 5.03 7.09 4.56
CA SER A 95 6.14 8.00 4.18
C SER A 95 6.36 9.09 5.23
N ALA A 96 5.30 9.74 5.70
CA ALA A 96 5.38 10.76 6.73
C ALA A 96 5.83 10.20 8.09
N ALA A 97 5.42 8.99 8.44
CA ALA A 97 5.85 8.31 9.66
C ALA A 97 7.34 7.93 9.59
N LEU A 98 7.82 7.40 8.45
CA LEU A 98 9.23 7.11 8.23
C LEU A 98 10.10 8.36 8.33
N MET A 99 9.64 9.48 7.75
CA MET A 99 10.30 10.78 7.95
C MET A 99 10.44 11.13 9.43
N ARG A 100 9.36 10.99 10.22
CA ARG A 100 9.40 11.27 11.66
C ARG A 100 10.41 10.36 12.39
N VAL A 101 10.43 9.06 12.10
CA VAL A 101 11.38 8.13 12.71
C VAL A 101 12.82 8.55 12.39
N ALA A 102 13.11 8.84 11.12
CA ALA A 102 14.45 9.24 10.71
C ALA A 102 14.88 10.58 11.33
N PHE A 103 13.97 11.55 11.47
CA PHE A 103 14.25 12.80 12.20
C PHE A 103 14.55 12.55 13.68
N ALA A 104 13.86 11.60 14.33
CA ALA A 104 14.10 11.25 15.72
C ALA A 104 15.48 10.59 15.91
N VAL A 105 15.81 9.63 15.04
CA VAL A 105 17.11 8.94 15.03
C VAL A 105 18.26 9.93 14.85
N ARG A 106 18.15 10.86 13.89
CA ARG A 106 19.20 11.85 13.61
C ARG A 106 19.40 12.88 14.72
N ARG A 107 18.36 13.19 15.51
CA ARG A 107 18.49 14.07 16.68
C ARG A 107 19.09 13.35 17.90
N GLY A 108 19.51 12.08 17.77
CA GLY A 108 19.97 11.25 18.88
C GLY A 108 18.85 10.87 19.86
N ARG A 109 17.59 11.12 19.48
CA ARG A 109 16.40 10.94 20.33
C ARG A 109 15.63 9.69 19.92
N VAL A 110 16.35 8.58 19.84
CA VAL A 110 15.84 7.30 19.32
C VAL A 110 14.75 6.73 20.24
N PHE A 111 14.91 6.89 21.55
CA PHE A 111 13.98 6.43 22.59
C PHE A 111 13.00 7.51 23.02
N THR A 112 12.39 8.20 22.06
CA THR A 112 11.29 9.11 22.36
C THR A 112 9.97 8.52 21.91
N GLY A 113 8.91 8.76 22.70
CA GLY A 113 7.55 8.29 22.39
C GLY A 113 7.07 8.64 20.98
N GLY A 114 7.67 9.66 20.34
CA GLY A 114 7.41 10.01 18.95
C GLY A 114 7.88 8.96 17.93
N ALA A 115 9.06 8.35 18.11
CA ALA A 115 9.57 7.32 17.20
C ALA A 115 8.79 6.01 17.37
N THR A 116 8.53 5.61 18.61
CA THR A 116 7.68 4.46 18.96
C THR A 116 6.29 4.61 18.34
N ARG A 117 5.63 5.75 18.54
CA ARG A 117 4.31 6.03 17.97
C ARG A 117 4.32 6.02 16.44
N ALA A 118 5.37 6.52 15.80
CA ALA A 118 5.49 6.51 14.35
C ALA A 118 5.62 5.07 13.80
N LEU A 119 6.41 4.21 14.45
CA LEU A 119 6.52 2.79 14.09
C LEU A 119 5.18 2.04 14.29
N THR A 120 4.47 2.32 15.39
CA THR A 120 3.12 1.76 15.61
C THR A 120 2.13 2.21 14.53
N VAL A 121 2.20 3.47 14.10
CA VAL A 121 1.37 3.99 12.99
C VAL A 121 1.71 3.28 11.69
N ILE A 122 2.99 3.05 11.38
CA ILE A 122 3.40 2.28 10.19
C ILE A 122 2.83 0.87 10.26
N ALA A 123 3.06 0.15 11.36
CA ALA A 123 2.57 -1.22 11.54
C ALA A 123 1.05 -1.30 11.37
N GLY A 124 0.30 -0.42 12.04
CA GLY A 124 -1.16 -0.37 11.93
C GLY A 124 -1.64 -0.04 10.52
N THR A 125 -1.03 0.96 9.87
CA THR A 125 -1.41 1.37 8.52
C THR A 125 -1.15 0.25 7.50
N LEU A 126 0.01 -0.40 7.57
CA LEU A 126 0.34 -1.52 6.68
C LEU A 126 -0.57 -2.72 6.91
N THR A 127 -0.89 -3.03 8.17
CA THR A 127 -1.83 -4.11 8.50
C THR A 127 -3.21 -3.83 7.92
N VAL A 128 -3.74 -2.62 8.15
CA VAL A 128 -5.03 -2.20 7.59
C VAL A 128 -5.00 -2.25 6.06
N ALA A 129 -3.92 -1.77 5.43
CA ALA A 129 -3.79 -1.81 3.97
C ALA A 129 -3.82 -3.25 3.43
N VAL A 130 -3.07 -4.18 4.03
CA VAL A 130 -3.03 -5.59 3.60
C VAL A 130 -4.41 -6.25 3.63
N PHE A 131 -5.25 -5.93 4.62
CA PHE A 131 -6.57 -6.56 4.77
C PHE A 131 -7.70 -5.80 4.08
N ALA A 132 -7.70 -4.46 4.16
CA ALA A 132 -8.78 -3.65 3.61
C ALA A 132 -8.67 -3.49 2.09
N TRP A 133 -7.45 -3.38 1.55
CA TRP A 133 -7.27 -3.15 0.11
C TRP A 133 -7.87 -4.27 -0.75
N PRO A 134 -7.60 -5.57 -0.52
CA PRO A 134 -8.15 -6.64 -1.36
C PRO A 134 -9.67 -6.68 -1.35
N ILE A 135 -10.30 -6.30 -0.24
CA ILE A 135 -11.77 -6.25 -0.11
C ILE A 135 -12.32 -5.12 -1.00
N VAL A 136 -11.78 -3.91 -0.87
CA VAL A 136 -12.25 -2.73 -1.61
C VAL A 136 -11.98 -2.89 -3.10
N ASP A 137 -10.79 -3.34 -3.48
CA ASP A 137 -10.41 -3.62 -4.87
C ASP A 137 -11.25 -4.76 -5.46
N GLY A 138 -11.47 -5.83 -4.69
CA GLY A 138 -12.31 -6.97 -5.08
C GLY A 138 -13.74 -6.57 -5.40
N MET A 139 -14.36 -5.70 -4.59
CA MET A 139 -15.70 -5.16 -4.85
C MET A 139 -15.76 -4.35 -6.15
N GLY A 140 -14.73 -3.52 -6.41
CA GLY A 140 -14.61 -2.76 -7.65
C GLY A 140 -14.50 -3.66 -8.88
N ARG A 141 -13.63 -4.68 -8.81
CA ARG A 141 -13.46 -5.68 -9.88
C ARG A 141 -14.70 -6.53 -10.10
N GLN A 142 -15.41 -6.89 -9.04
CA GLN A 142 -16.68 -7.63 -9.14
C GLN A 142 -17.71 -6.85 -9.96
N HIS A 143 -17.88 -5.56 -9.70
CA HIS A 143 -18.79 -4.72 -10.47
C HIS A 143 -18.36 -4.58 -11.94
N ALA A 144 -17.05 -4.48 -12.20
CA ALA A 144 -16.54 -4.43 -13.56
C ALA A 144 -16.75 -5.74 -14.33
N LEU A 145 -16.49 -6.88 -13.72
CA LEU A 145 -16.70 -8.18 -14.36
C LEU A 145 -18.19 -8.45 -14.59
N GLN A 146 -19.07 -8.06 -13.66
CA GLN A 146 -20.52 -8.12 -13.86
C GLN A 146 -20.99 -7.27 -15.05
N SER A 147 -20.42 -6.08 -15.25
CA SER A 147 -20.76 -5.24 -16.41
C SER A 147 -20.34 -5.87 -17.76
N LEU A 148 -19.33 -6.73 -17.73
CA LEU A 148 -18.85 -7.49 -18.89
C LEU A 148 -19.57 -8.85 -19.05
N GLY A 149 -20.51 -9.19 -18.15
CA GLY A 149 -21.18 -10.50 -18.14
C GLY A 149 -20.28 -11.66 -17.72
N ILE A 150 -19.09 -11.37 -17.15
CA ILE A 150 -18.11 -12.38 -16.73
C ILE A 150 -18.33 -12.71 -15.25
N ARG A 151 -18.31 -14.00 -14.92
CA ARG A 151 -18.42 -14.43 -13.52
C ARG A 151 -17.16 -14.02 -12.76
N PHE A 152 -17.36 -13.37 -11.62
CA PHE A 152 -16.26 -13.03 -10.71
C PHE A 152 -15.67 -14.31 -10.13
N GLU A 153 -14.36 -14.47 -10.30
CA GLU A 153 -13.61 -15.52 -9.62
C GLU A 153 -13.00 -14.93 -8.35
N THR A 154 -13.27 -15.57 -7.22
CA THR A 154 -12.78 -15.13 -5.91
C THR A 154 -11.25 -15.17 -5.92
N LEU A 155 -10.60 -14.16 -5.32
CA LEU A 155 -9.14 -14.13 -5.17
C LEU A 155 -8.62 -15.48 -4.65
N SER A 156 -7.66 -16.03 -5.38
CA SER A 156 -6.93 -17.21 -4.92
C SER A 156 -5.97 -16.82 -3.80
N MET A 157 -5.64 -17.78 -2.93
CA MET A 157 -4.59 -17.60 -1.92
C MET A 157 -3.25 -17.19 -2.57
N LEU A 158 -3.02 -17.60 -3.82
CA LEU A 158 -1.83 -17.27 -4.59
C LEU A 158 -1.79 -15.78 -5.00
N ASP A 159 -2.94 -15.14 -5.18
CA ASP A 159 -3.03 -13.70 -5.52
C ASP A 159 -2.65 -12.81 -4.32
N LEU A 160 -2.58 -13.38 -3.12
CA LEU A 160 -2.17 -12.69 -1.90
C LEU A 160 -0.65 -12.76 -1.66
N LEU A 161 0.09 -13.65 -2.36
CA LEU A 161 1.55 -13.74 -2.23
C LEU A 161 2.27 -12.39 -2.44
N PRO A 162 1.89 -11.56 -3.42
CA PRO A 162 2.50 -10.24 -3.62
C PRO A 162 2.33 -9.28 -2.43
N LEU A 163 1.37 -9.53 -1.53
CA LEU A 163 1.15 -8.74 -0.32
C LEU A 163 2.02 -9.21 0.87
N LEU A 164 2.65 -10.38 0.76
CA LEU A 164 3.49 -10.93 1.82
C LEU A 164 4.63 -10.00 2.26
N PRO A 165 5.38 -9.34 1.35
CA PRO A 165 6.40 -8.36 1.75
C PRO A 165 5.82 -7.20 2.58
N LEU A 166 4.61 -6.76 2.26
CA LEU A 166 3.91 -5.69 2.97
C LEU A 166 3.53 -6.13 4.39
N LEU A 167 3.05 -7.36 4.54
CA LEU A 167 2.75 -7.96 5.84
C LEU A 167 4.02 -8.12 6.69
N LEU A 168 5.12 -8.58 6.09
CA LEU A 168 6.41 -8.71 6.77
C LEU A 168 6.93 -7.34 7.23
N ALA A 169 6.78 -6.30 6.41
CA ALA A 169 7.12 -4.94 6.79
C ALA A 169 6.26 -4.43 7.95
N ALA A 170 4.96 -4.76 7.97
CA ALA A 170 4.07 -4.42 9.09
C ALA A 170 4.52 -5.06 10.40
N VAL A 171 4.85 -6.36 10.36
CA VAL A 171 5.34 -7.12 11.52
C VAL A 171 6.68 -6.56 11.99
N ALA A 172 7.62 -6.29 11.08
CA ALA A 172 8.91 -5.70 11.41
C ALA A 172 8.76 -4.35 12.10
N ALA A 173 7.88 -3.48 11.60
CA ALA A 173 7.58 -2.19 12.22
C ALA A 173 6.96 -2.36 13.63
N ALA A 174 6.08 -3.35 13.82
CA ALA A 174 5.48 -3.64 15.12
C ALA A 174 6.52 -4.12 16.14
N VAL A 175 7.41 -5.02 15.74
CA VAL A 175 8.51 -5.52 16.58
C VAL A 175 9.44 -4.38 16.99
N LEU A 176 9.83 -3.52 16.04
CA LEU A 176 10.67 -2.35 16.33
C LEU A 176 9.96 -1.37 17.28
N ALA A 177 8.65 -1.14 17.11
CA ALA A 177 7.87 -0.32 18.03
C ALA A 177 7.90 -0.89 19.45
N GLY A 178 7.73 -2.21 19.60
CA GLY A 178 7.82 -2.89 20.89
C GLY A 178 9.20 -2.74 21.54
N ALA A 179 10.27 -2.93 20.77
CA ALA A 179 11.64 -2.76 21.25
C ALA A 179 11.92 -1.32 21.74
N PHE A 180 11.43 -0.31 21.00
CA PHE A 180 11.61 1.10 21.39
C PHE A 180 10.78 1.46 22.62
N ALA A 181 9.55 0.96 22.73
CA ALA A 181 8.72 1.13 23.92
C ALA A 181 9.38 0.54 25.18
N GLN A 182 10.05 -0.61 25.05
CA GLN A 182 10.78 -1.22 26.16
C GLN A 182 12.03 -0.42 26.53
N GLY A 183 12.77 0.08 25.54
CA GLY A 183 13.90 0.99 25.76
C GLY A 183 13.49 2.29 26.49
N GLU A 184 12.36 2.88 26.11
CA GLU A 184 11.80 4.06 26.80
C GLU A 184 11.49 3.80 28.28
N ARG A 185 10.95 2.61 28.60
CA ARG A 185 10.64 2.25 30.00
C ARG A 185 11.93 2.15 30.83
N LEU A 186 12.94 1.47 30.30
CA LEU A 186 14.24 1.34 30.97
C LEU A 186 14.92 2.70 31.21
N GLN A 187 14.82 3.62 30.25
CA GLN A 187 15.38 4.95 30.40
C GLN A 187 14.66 5.74 31.50
N ARG A 188 13.31 5.70 31.54
CA ARG A 188 12.53 6.36 32.61
C ARG A 188 12.83 5.78 33.99
N ASP A 189 12.95 4.46 34.09
CA ASP A 189 13.23 3.79 35.37
C ASP A 189 14.64 4.16 35.91
N THR A 190 15.59 4.46 35.02
CA THR A 190 16.93 4.90 35.40
C THR A 190 16.98 6.38 35.81
N GLU A 191 16.23 7.24 35.09
CA GLU A 191 16.12 8.67 35.39
C GLU A 191 15.33 8.94 36.69
N GLY A 192 14.47 8.01 37.12
CA GLY A 192 13.71 8.10 38.38
C GLY A 192 14.48 7.67 39.64
N LEU A 193 15.72 7.17 39.49
CA LEU A 193 16.57 6.71 40.60
C LEU A 193 17.65 7.74 41.01
N VAL A 194 17.69 8.91 40.38
CA VAL A 194 18.65 9.99 40.64
C VAL A 194 17.98 11.18 41.32
#